data_AF-A0A2E7Z5X3-F1
#
_entry.id   AF-A0A2E7Z5X3-F1
#
_cell.length_a   1.000
_cell.length_b   1.000
_cell.length_c   1.000
_cell.angle_alpha   90.00
_cell.angle_beta   90.00
_cell.angle_gamma   90.00
#
_symmetry.space_group_name_H-M   'P 1'
#
loop_
_entity.id
_entity.type
_entity.pdbx_description
1 polymer ?
#
loop_
_entity_poly.entity_id
_entity_poly.type
_entity_poly.pdbx_seq_one_letter_code
_entity_poly.pdbx_strand_id
1 'polypeptide(L)'
;MLGYSLVDGLLQQAPPWPGARKTLMIAGTWGLGLGRVLSLGRSPGPSDGVVRLCETEDAAVTDRLVLPVNHTQLVISSRVARAIAKFLSPGPPA
;
A
#
# COMPACT_ATOMS: atom_id res chain seq x y z
N MET A 1 1.61 -10.70 7.75
CA MET A 1 0.20 -11.15 7.91
C MET A 1 0.23 -12.44 8.71
N LEU A 2 -0.44 -12.51 9.86
CA LEU A 2 -0.47 -13.70 10.73
C LEU A 2 -1.91 -13.95 11.18
N GLY A 3 -2.29 -15.22 11.36
CA GLY A 3 -3.58 -15.62 11.94
C GLY A 3 -4.79 -15.29 11.07
N TYR A 4 -5.88 -14.87 11.69
CA TYR A 4 -7.17 -14.58 11.03
C TYR A 4 -7.06 -13.56 9.90
N SER A 5 -6.16 -12.57 9.97
CA SER A 5 -5.95 -11.61 8.87
C SER A 5 -5.43 -12.25 7.58
N LEU A 6 -4.75 -13.41 7.68
CA LEU A 6 -4.32 -14.18 6.51
C LEU A 6 -5.51 -14.97 5.93
N VAL A 7 -6.22 -15.72 6.77
CA VAL A 7 -7.28 -16.62 6.32
C VAL A 7 -8.50 -15.83 5.87
N ASP A 8 -9.03 -14.98 6.75
CA ASP A 8 -10.30 -14.31 6.52
C ASP A 8 -10.14 -13.08 5.62
N GLY A 9 -8.98 -12.41 5.70
CA GLY A 9 -8.69 -11.22 4.91
C GLY A 9 -8.11 -11.54 3.53
N LEU A 10 -6.94 -12.18 3.50
CA LEU A 10 -6.19 -12.39 2.26
C LEU A 10 -6.72 -13.58 1.44
N LEU A 11 -7.03 -14.71 2.09
CA LEU A 11 -7.43 -15.94 1.39
C LEU A 11 -8.94 -16.02 1.13
N GLN A 12 -9.77 -15.48 2.01
CA GLN A 12 -11.24 -15.55 1.92
C GLN A 12 -11.93 -14.20 1.62
N GLN A 13 -11.14 -13.18 1.24
CA GLN A 13 -11.58 -11.81 0.93
C GLN A 13 -12.02 -11.03 2.17
N ALA A 14 -11.40 -9.87 2.37
CA ALA A 14 -11.76 -8.96 3.44
C ALA A 14 -13.19 -8.39 3.27
N PRO A 15 -13.91 -8.11 4.37
CA PRO A 15 -15.19 -7.43 4.30
C PRO A 15 -15.05 -6.07 3.59
N PRO A 16 -16.09 -5.60 2.88
CA PRO A 16 -16.03 -4.36 2.14
C PRO A 16 -15.73 -3.18 3.08
N TRP A 17 -14.89 -2.26 2.61
CA TRP A 17 -14.59 -1.04 3.35
C TRP A 17 -15.89 -0.27 3.63
N PRO A 18 -16.12 0.24 4.86
CA PRO A 18 -17.31 1.04 5.15
C PRO A 18 -17.32 2.29 4.27
N GLY A 19 -18.19 2.30 3.25
CA GLY A 19 -18.13 3.19 2.07
C GLY A 19 -18.23 4.71 2.30
N ALA A 20 -18.26 5.16 3.56
CA ALA A 20 -18.29 6.58 3.91
C ALA A 20 -16.91 7.16 4.28
N ARG A 21 -15.87 6.33 4.44
CA ARG A 21 -14.53 6.82 4.83
C ARG A 21 -13.60 6.90 3.64
N LYS A 22 -12.98 8.08 3.44
CA LYS A 22 -11.89 8.24 2.47
C LYS A 22 -10.78 7.24 2.78
N THR A 23 -10.19 6.68 1.73
CA THR A 23 -9.06 5.75 1.84
C THR A 23 -7.87 6.29 1.03
N LEU A 24 -6.72 6.41 1.68
CA LEU A 24 -5.45 6.69 1.02
C LEU A 24 -4.62 5.41 0.93
N MET A 25 -4.17 5.12 -0.29
CA MET A 25 -3.18 4.09 -0.52
C MET A 25 -1.82 4.70 -0.85
N ILE A 26 -0.79 4.27 -0.12
CA ILE A 26 0.60 4.68 -0.34
C ILE A 26 1.39 3.46 -0.82
N ALA A 27 1.93 3.53 -2.04
CA ALA A 27 2.69 2.44 -2.64
C ALA A 27 4.16 2.82 -2.85
N GLY A 28 5.06 1.89 -2.56
CA GLY A 28 6.49 2.02 -2.84
C GLY A 28 6.86 1.52 -4.24
N THR A 29 7.96 2.02 -4.79
CA THR A 29 8.48 1.63 -6.12
C THR A 29 9.97 1.28 -6.12
N TRP A 30 10.59 1.25 -4.94
CA TRP A 30 12.02 1.00 -4.83
C TRP A 30 12.32 -0.35 -4.19
N GLY A 31 12.29 -1.42 -4.98
CA GLY A 31 12.69 -2.75 -4.51
C GLY A 31 14.21 -2.90 -4.44
N LEU A 32 14.80 -2.86 -3.25
CA LEU A 32 16.19 -3.30 -3.05
C LEU A 32 16.25 -4.84 -3.02
N GLY A 33 16.69 -5.41 -4.14
CA GLY A 33 17.69 -6.49 -4.18
C GLY A 33 17.28 -7.94 -3.90
N LEU A 34 16.40 -8.25 -2.95
CA LEU A 34 16.16 -9.65 -2.56
C LEU A 34 14.90 -10.28 -3.16
N GLY A 35 13.87 -9.47 -3.46
CA GLY A 35 12.67 -9.93 -4.17
C GLY A 35 12.90 -10.25 -5.65
N ARG A 36 13.96 -9.68 -6.27
CA ARG A 36 14.27 -9.87 -7.70
C ARG A 36 14.76 -11.29 -8.02
N VAL A 37 15.43 -11.95 -7.07
CA VAL A 37 15.90 -13.35 -7.21
C VAL A 37 14.74 -14.34 -7.11
N LEU A 38 13.66 -14.01 -6.40
CA LEU A 38 12.44 -14.83 -6.31
C LEU A 38 11.39 -14.48 -7.39
N SER A 39 11.67 -13.52 -8.27
CA SER A 39 10.72 -13.01 -9.27
C SER A 39 10.80 -13.72 -10.62
N LEU A 40 11.46 -14.89 -10.71
CA LEU A 40 11.65 -15.69 -11.94
C LEU A 40 10.35 -16.18 -12.64
N GLY A 41 9.16 -15.80 -12.14
CA GLY A 41 7.87 -16.01 -12.81
C GLY A 41 6.85 -14.89 -12.61
N ARG A 42 7.26 -13.68 -12.20
CA ARG A 42 6.34 -12.57 -11.90
C ARG A 42 6.26 -11.56 -13.05
N SER A 43 5.05 -11.11 -13.36
CA SER A 43 4.77 -10.08 -14.38
C SER A 43 5.60 -8.80 -14.14
N PRO A 44 6.22 -8.21 -15.17
CA PRO A 44 7.09 -7.04 -15.04
C PRO A 44 6.33 -5.80 -14.52
N GLY A 45 6.98 -5.01 -13.66
CA GLY A 45 6.45 -3.73 -13.18
C GLY A 45 7.13 -3.18 -11.92
N PRO A 46 6.87 -1.90 -11.54
CA PRO A 46 7.41 -1.31 -10.33
C PRO A 46 6.94 -2.05 -9.07
N SER A 47 7.84 -2.21 -8.09
CA SER A 47 7.54 -2.83 -6.80
C SER A 47 8.35 -2.20 -5.66
N ASP A 48 7.84 -2.32 -4.44
CA ASP A 48 8.53 -1.88 -3.22
C ASP A 48 9.51 -2.95 -2.67
N GLY A 49 9.71 -4.04 -3.41
CA GLY A 49 10.50 -5.21 -3.00
C GLY A 49 9.68 -6.38 -2.46
N VAL A 50 8.39 -6.19 -2.14
CA VAL A 50 7.47 -7.23 -1.66
C VAL A 50 6.18 -7.24 -2.48
N VAL A 51 5.60 -6.06 -2.71
CA VAL A 51 4.33 -5.82 -3.38
C VAL A 51 4.56 -4.99 -4.65
N ARG A 52 3.93 -5.40 -5.76
CA ARG A 52 3.94 -4.63 -7.01
C ARG A 52 2.89 -3.54 -6.97
N LEU A 53 3.15 -2.46 -7.70
CA LEU A 53 2.19 -1.36 -7.80
C LEU A 53 0.81 -1.84 -8.32
N CYS A 54 0.79 -2.74 -9.31
CA CYS A 54 -0.46 -3.29 -9.84
C CYS A 54 -1.26 -4.14 -8.83
N GLU A 55 -0.61 -4.75 -7.84
CA GLU A 55 -1.28 -5.53 -6.78
C GLU A 55 -2.00 -4.63 -5.77
N THR A 56 -1.76 -3.32 -5.85
CA THR A 56 -2.39 -2.32 -4.99
C THR A 56 -3.53 -1.58 -5.71
N GLU A 57 -3.99 -2.03 -6.88
CA GLU A 57 -5.15 -1.40 -7.50
C GLU A 57 -6.44 -1.91 -6.84
N ASP A 58 -7.26 -1.00 -6.29
CA ASP A 58 -8.53 -1.34 -5.65
C ASP A 58 -9.55 -0.18 -5.84
N ALA A 59 -10.77 -0.52 -6.25
CA ALA A 59 -11.83 0.47 -6.52
C ALA A 59 -12.31 1.21 -5.26
N ALA A 60 -12.06 0.68 -4.06
CA ALA A 60 -12.38 1.31 -2.79
C ALA A 60 -11.36 2.38 -2.37
N VAL A 61 -10.23 2.51 -3.07
CA VAL A 61 -9.21 3.53 -2.80
C VAL A 61 -9.66 4.88 -3.37
N THR A 62 -9.74 5.89 -2.51
CA THR A 62 -10.13 7.25 -2.89
C THR A 62 -8.94 8.05 -3.42
N ASP A 63 -7.81 7.94 -2.75
CA ASP A 63 -6.59 8.68 -3.03
C ASP A 63 -5.40 7.73 -3.15
N ARG A 64 -4.50 8.00 -4.10
CA ARG A 64 -3.32 7.17 -4.36
C ARG A 64 -2.06 8.01 -4.38
N LEU A 65 -1.03 7.55 -3.67
CA LEU A 65 0.28 8.19 -3.62
C LEU A 65 1.39 7.16 -3.85
N VAL A 66 2.18 7.37 -4.90
CA VAL A 66 3.31 6.51 -5.24
C VAL A 66 4.61 7.20 -4.87
N LEU A 67 5.46 6.52 -4.09
CA LEU A 67 6.73 7.07 -3.58
C LEU A 67 7.91 6.16 -3.94
N PRO A 68 9.11 6.73 -4.18
CA PRO A 68 10.33 5.95 -4.41
C PRO A 68 10.89 5.46 -3.06
N VAL A 69 10.15 4.56 -2.41
CA VAL A 69 10.53 3.91 -1.15
C VAL A 69 10.36 2.40 -1.26
N ASN A 70 11.08 1.65 -0.44
CA ASN A 70 10.91 0.21 -0.30
C ASN A 70 9.83 -0.14 0.74
N HIS A 71 9.49 -1.43 0.84
CA HIS A 71 8.42 -1.91 1.73
C HIS A 71 8.67 -1.55 3.21
N THR A 72 9.91 -1.70 3.69
CA THR A 72 10.28 -1.33 5.06
C THR A 72 10.19 0.18 5.27
N GLN A 73 10.61 0.97 4.28
CA GLN A 73 10.57 2.42 4.29
C GLN A 73 9.15 2.99 4.26
N LEU A 74 8.15 2.26 3.76
CA LEU A 74 6.74 2.67 3.88
C LEU A 74 6.34 2.88 5.35
N VAL A 75 6.93 2.12 6.29
CA VAL A 75 6.61 2.21 7.71
C VAL A 75 7.40 3.33 8.42
N ILE A 76 8.65 3.56 8.05
CA ILE A 76 9.57 4.44 8.79
C ILE A 76 9.83 5.80 8.13
N SER A 77 9.38 6.03 6.89
CA SER A 77 9.69 7.25 6.14
C SER A 77 8.90 8.47 6.63
N SER A 78 9.61 9.56 6.93
CA SER A 78 8.99 10.86 7.26
C SER A 78 8.14 11.42 6.13
N ARG A 79 8.47 11.12 4.87
CA ARG A 79 7.67 11.50 3.70
C ARG A 79 6.31 10.81 3.71
N VAL A 80 6.28 9.52 4.08
CA VAL A 80 5.05 8.75 4.21
C VAL A 80 4.22 9.27 5.38
N ALA A 81 4.85 9.49 6.54
CA ALA A 81 4.18 10.06 7.71
C ALA A 81 3.51 11.41 7.41
N ARG A 82 4.20 12.31 6.67
CA ARG A 82 3.62 13.59 6.27
C ARG A 82 2.44 13.45 5.31
N ALA A 83 2.48 12.49 4.40
CA ALA A 83 1.36 12.21 3.51
C ALA A 83 0.14 11.72 4.29
N ILE A 84 0.34 10.82 5.26
CA ILE A 84 -0.71 10.34 6.16
C ILE A 84 -1.30 11.51 6.95
N ALA A 85 -0.44 12.34 7.57
CA ALA A 85 -0.89 13.50 8.35
C ALA A 85 -1.73 14.47 7.51
N LYS A 86 -1.30 14.77 6.27
CA LYS A 86 -2.05 15.62 5.34
C LYS A 86 -3.41 15.03 4.99
N PHE A 87 -3.48 13.71 4.77
CA PHE A 87 -4.72 13.03 4.43
C PHE A 87 -5.71 12.98 5.60
N LEU A 88 -5.22 12.78 6.81
CA LEU A 88 -6.05 12.72 8.02
C LEU A 88 -6.43 14.10 8.57
N SER A 89 -5.74 15.17 8.14
CA SER A 89 -6.05 16.52 8.60
C SER A 89 -7.46 16.90 8.13
N PRO A 90 -8.39 17.24 9.03
CA PRO A 90 -9.63 17.88 8.62
C PRO A 90 -9.26 19.18 7.91
N GLY A 91 -9.85 19.43 6.74
CA GLY A 91 -9.72 20.73 6.10
C GLY A 91 -10.11 21.86 7.07
N PRO A 92 -9.62 23.09 6.89
CA PRO A 92 -10.07 24.20 7.72
C PRO A 92 -11.61 24.27 7.70
N PRO A 93 -12.26 24.59 8.82
CA PRO A 93 -13.71 24.81 8.82
C PRO A 93 -14.05 25.86 7.74
N ALA A 94 -15.09 25.56 6.97
CA ALA A 94 -15.60 26.42 5.91
C ALA A 94 -16.08 27.77 6.44
#